data_AF-A0A498RA43-F1
#
_entry.id   AF-A0A498RA43-F1
#
_cell.length_a   1.000
_cell.length_b   1.000
_cell.length_c   1.000
_cell.angle_alpha   90.00
_cell.angle_beta   90.00
_cell.angle_gamma   90.00
#
_symmetry.space_group_name_H-M   'P 1'
#
loop_
_entity.id
_entity.type
_entity.pdbx_description
1 polymer ?
#
loop_
_entity_poly.entity_id
_entity_poly.type
_entity_poly.pdbx_seq_one_letter_code
_entity_poly.pdbx_strand_id
1 'polypeptide(L)' 'MAMINIRLLIEWLDTMAKDMEKHRGDLYSVGAAKSYRLVLQILESGLFDIKDSVDSEAPPEESDSKKE' A
#
# COMPACT_ATOMS: atom_id res chain seq x y z
N MET A 1 -11.21 -7.09 -6.75
CA MET A 1 -10.68 -5.94 -5.98
C MET A 1 -9.18 -6.13 -5.87
N ALA A 2 -8.37 -5.20 -6.38
CA ALA A 2 -6.91 -5.31 -6.27
C ALA A 2 -6.50 -4.87 -4.85
N MET A 3 -6.12 -5.82 -3.99
CA MET A 3 -5.50 -5.49 -2.70
C MET A 3 -4.09 -4.97 -2.97
N ILE A 4 -3.87 -3.69 -2.71
CA ILE A 4 -2.52 -3.12 -2.74
C ILE A 4 -1.78 -3.67 -1.52
N ASN A 5 -0.78 -4.51 -1.76
CA ASN A 5 0.13 -4.94 -0.70
C ASN A 5 1.01 -3.75 -0.31
N ILE A 6 0.68 -3.11 0.80
CA ILE A 6 1.34 -1.88 1.26
C ILE A 6 2.83 -2.09 1.53
N ARG A 7 3.25 -3.29 1.95
CA ARG A 7 4.68 -3.60 2.10
C ARG A 7 5.40 -3.52 0.76
N LEU A 8 4.81 -4.11 -0.28
CA LEU A 8 5.39 -4.07 -1.63
C LEU A 8 5.43 -2.63 -2.18
N LEU A 9 4.41 -1.82 -1.88
CA LEU A 9 4.40 -0.41 -2.25
C LEU A 9 5.52 0.38 -1.54
N ILE A 10 5.72 0.15 -0.24
CA ILE A 10 6.80 0.77 0.55
C ILE A 10 8.17 0.40 -0.03
N GLU A 11 8.40 -0.89 -0.30
CA GLU A 11 9.66 -1.37 -0.89
C GLU A 11 9.92 -0.76 -2.27
N TRP A 12 8.88 -0.65 -3.09
CA TRP A 12 8.97 -0.01 -4.40
C TRP A 12 9.32 1.48 -4.29
N LEU A 13 8.63 2.22 -3.42
CA LEU A 13 8.88 3.65 -3.22
C LEU A 13 10.31 3.92 -2.71
N ASP A 14 10.80 3.13 -1.76
CA ASP A 14 12.17 3.29 -1.24
C ASP A 14 13.23 2.95 -2.29
N THR A 15 12.98 1.91 -3.09
CA THR A 15 13.86 1.54 -4.22
C THR A 15 13.94 2.67 -5.24
N MET A 16 12.80 3.24 -5.64
CA MET A 16 12.74 4.34 -6.60
C MET A 16 13.40 5.61 -6.07
N ALA A 17 13.18 5.96 -4.79
CA ALA A 17 13.82 7.11 -4.17
C ALA A 17 15.36 6.97 -4.19
N LYS A 18 15.88 5.82 -3.77
CA LYS A 18 17.32 5.53 -3.77
C LYS A 18 17.92 5.57 -5.17
N ASP A 19 17.20 5.07 -6.17
CA ASP A 19 17.69 5.09 -7.54
C ASP A 19 17.77 6.51 -8.11
N MET A 20 16.75 7.33 -7.84
CA MET A 20 16.73 8.74 -8.25
C MET A 20 17.79 9.58 -7.52
N GLU A 21 18.08 9.27 -6.25
CA GLU A 21 19.15 9.92 -5.47
C GLU A 21 20.57 9.68 -6.04
N LYS A 22 20.76 8.66 -6.88
CA LYS A 22 22.05 8.43 -7.58
C LYS A 22 22.29 9.44 -8.70
N HIS A 23 21.23 9.98 -9.29
CA HIS A 23 21.28 10.93 -10.40
C HIS A 23 21.43 12.37 -9.87
N ARG A 24 22.45 12.59 -9.02
CA ARG A 24 22.73 13.90 -8.40
C ARG A 24 23.09 14.92 -9.47
N GLY A 25 22.20 15.90 -9.70
CA GLY A 25 22.41 17.00 -10.66
C GLY A 25 21.26 17.18 -11.64
N ASP A 26 20.39 16.18 -11.77
CA ASP A 26 19.15 16.31 -12.53
C ASP A 26 17.99 16.76 -11.62
N LEU A 27 17.40 17.92 -11.94
CA LEU A 27 16.28 18.49 -11.19
C LEU A 27 15.06 17.56 -11.20
N TYR A 28 14.84 16.81 -12.30
CA TYR A 28 13.76 15.85 -12.38
C TYR A 28 13.96 14.71 -11.38
N SER A 29 15.14 14.08 -11.39
CA SER A 29 15.50 13.01 -10.45
C SER A 29 15.44 13.46 -8.99
N VAL A 30 15.89 14.69 -8.68
CA VAL A 30 15.78 15.26 -7.34
C VAL A 30 14.32 15.47 -6.92
N GLY A 31 13.47 15.96 -7.82
CA GLY A 31 12.04 16.13 -7.57
C GLY A 31 11.32 14.79 -7.36
N ALA A 32 11.64 13.79 -8.19
CA ALA A 32 11.09 12.44 -8.10
C ALA A 32 11.47 11.77 -6.77
N ALA A 33 12.75 11.81 -6.39
CA ALA A 33 13.23 11.27 -5.12
C ALA A 33 12.47 11.86 -3.91
N LYS A 34 12.32 13.19 -3.87
CA LYS A 34 11.57 13.88 -2.81
C LYS A 34 10.11 13.47 -2.78
N SER A 35 9.48 13.31 -3.94
CA SER A 35 8.09 12.88 -4.04
C SER A 35 7.89 11.47 -3.48
N TYR A 36 8.77 10.52 -3.83
CA TYR A 36 8.70 9.15 -3.29
C TYR A 36 8.90 9.10 -1.77
N ARG A 37 9.86 9.88 -1.25
CA ARG A 37 10.08 10.00 0.21
C ARG A 37 8.88 10.59 0.93
N LEU A 38 8.22 11.60 0.34
CA LEU A 38 7.01 12.19 0.92
C LEU A 38 5.87 11.17 1.03
N VAL A 39 5.65 10.38 -0.02
CA VAL A 39 4.62 9.33 0.00
C VAL A 39 4.92 8.29 1.07
N LEU A 40 6.18 7.86 1.21
CA LEU A 40 6.60 6.96 2.30
C LEU A 40 6.27 7.53 3.67
N GLN A 41 6.60 8.80 3.93
CA GLN A 41 6.31 9.46 5.21
C GLN A 41 4.80 9.50 5.50
N ILE A 42 3.98 9.75 4.48
CA ILE A 42 2.52 9.74 4.65
C ILE A 42 2.03 8.33 4.98
N LEU A 43 2.53 7.30 4.30
CA LEU A 43 2.17 5.91 4.60
C LEU A 43 2.60 5.48 6.02
N GLU A 44 3.81 5.86 6.44
CA GLU A 44 4.36 5.57 7.76
C GLU A 44 3.70 6.38 8.89
N SER A 45 3.11 7.54 8.58
CA SER A 45 2.43 8.38 9.58
C SER A 45 1.17 7.74 10.16
N GLY A 46 0.68 6.64 9.59
CA GLY A 46 -0.56 6.00 10.01
C GLY A 46 -1.81 6.83 9.70
N LEU A 47 -1.69 7.88 8.86
CA LEU A 47 -2.83 8.68 8.39
C LEU A 47 -3.87 7.83 7.66
N PHE A 48 -3.45 6.70 7.09
CA PHE A 48 -4.33 5.68 6.54
C PHE A 48 -4.45 4.53 7.55
N ASP A 49 -5.59 4.42 8.24
CA ASP A 49 -5.92 3.22 9.02
C ASP A 49 -6.36 2.13 8.04
N ILE A 50 -5.46 1.20 7.72
CA ILE A 50 -5.70 0.12 6.74
C ILE A 50 -6.46 -1.04 7.41
N LYS A 51 -7.44 -0.71 8.27
CA LYS A 51 -8.26 -1.70 8.98
C LYS A 51 -9.62 -1.93 8.34
N ASP A 52 -10.09 -1.06 7.46
CA ASP A 52 -11.45 -1.15 6.89
C ASP A 52 -11.60 -2.09 5.68
N SER A 53 -10.66 -3.01 5.43
CA SER A 53 -10.79 -3.98 4.33
C SER A 53 -10.69 -5.45 4.74
N VAL A 54 -10.74 -5.74 6.04
CA VAL A 54 -10.82 -7.11 6.56
C VAL A 54 -12.06 -7.20 7.46
N ASP A 55 -12.95 -8.15 7.18
CA ASP A 55 -14.29 -8.38 7.73
C ASP A 55 -15.39 -7.43 7.21
N SER A 56 -16.25 -7.88 6.30
CA SER A 56 -17.24 -8.91 6.65
C SER A 56 -17.63 -9.76 5.44
N GLU A 57 -16.98 -10.91 5.27
CA GLU A 57 -17.63 -12.06 4.63
C GLU A 57 -18.15 -12.93 5.77
N ALA A 58 -19.41 -12.73 6.16
CA ALA A 58 -20.09 -13.66 7.04
C ALA A 58 -20.02 -15.05 6.39
N PRO A 59 -19.67 -16.12 7.14
CA PRO A 59 -19.71 -17.45 6.57
C PRO A 59 -21.15 -17.75 6.10
N PRO A 60 -21.34 -18.39 4.94
CA PRO A 60 -22.67 -18.85 4.56
C PRO A 60 -23.10 -19.88 5.60
N GLU A 61 -24.22 -19.64 6.28
CA GLU A 61 -24.88 -20.68 7.07
C GLU A 61 -25.30 -21.80 6.11
N GLU A 62 -24.52 -22.88 6.11
CA GLU A 62 -24.82 -24.10 5.40
C GLU A 62 -25.87 -24.90 6.19
N SER A 63 -27.04 -25.06 5.56
CA SER A 63 -27.96 -26.21 5.65
C SER A 63 -28.66 -26.53 6.98
N ASP A 64 -30.00 -26.49 6.93
CA ASP A 64 -30.77 -27.65 7.40
C ASP A 64 -31.99 -27.89 6.50
N SER A 65 -31.81 -28.78 5.52
CA SER A 65 -32.91 -29.50 4.88
C SER A 65 -33.35 -30.62 5.83
N LYS A 66 -34.39 -30.38 6.64
CA LYS A 66 -35.11 -31.47 7.30
C LYS A 66 -36.53 -31.57 6.77
N LYS A 67 -36.67 -32.54 5.88
CA LYS A 67 -37.86 -33.24 5.42
C LYS A 67 -38.81 -33.56 6.59
N GLU A 68 -40.08 -33.18 6.48
CA GLU A 68 -41.24 -33.94 6.98
C GLU A 68 -42.47 -33.64 6.12
#